data_AF-A0A444UUB5-F1
#
_entry.id   AF-A0A444UUB5-F1
#
_cell.length_a   1.000
_cell.length_b   1.000
_cell.length_c   1.000
_cell.angle_alpha   90.00
_cell.angle_beta   90.00
_cell.angle_gamma   90.00
#
_symmetry.space_group_name_H-M   'P 1'
#
loop_
_entity.id
_entity.type
_entity.pdbx_description
1 polymer ?
#
loop_
_entity_poly.entity_id
_entity_poly.type
_entity_poly.pdbx_seq_one_letter_code
_entity_poly.pdbx_strand_id
1 'polypeptide(L)' 'MPVRNRYDLVDDAGDSRVPLHNEEAYQHGINFQAKYVGSLDVPRPNSRVEIVAAMRRIRVS' A
#
# COMPACT_ATOMS: atom_id res chain seq x y z
N MET A 1 -15.47 -6.36 -19.88
CA MET A 1 -14.12 -5.92 -19.48
C MET A 1 -14.05 -5.96 -17.97
N PRO A 2 -13.03 -6.57 -17.33
CA PRO A 2 -12.92 -6.49 -15.88
C PRO A 2 -12.70 -5.02 -15.52
N VAL A 3 -13.59 -4.48 -14.70
CA VAL A 3 -13.44 -3.16 -14.09
C VAL A 3 -12.13 -3.21 -13.31
N ARG A 4 -11.10 -2.47 -13.76
CA ARG A 4 -9.87 -2.30 -12.97
C ARG A 4 -10.29 -1.85 -11.58
N ASN A 5 -10.08 -2.71 -10.60
CA ASN A 5 -10.40 -2.39 -9.24
C ASN A 5 -9.50 -1.21 -8.85
N ARG A 6 -10.00 -0.21 -8.11
CA ARG A 6 -9.21 0.96 -7.67
C ARG A 6 -8.01 0.60 -6.78
N TYR A 7 -7.81 -0.68 -6.51
CA TYR A 7 -6.72 -1.27 -5.73
C TYR A 7 -5.68 -2.01 -6.58
N ASP A 8 -5.88 -2.16 -7.91
CA ASP A 8 -4.89 -2.74 -8.84
C ASP A 8 -3.83 -1.70 -9.27
N LEU A 9 -3.40 -0.84 -8.34
CA LEU A 9 -2.50 0.29 -8.64
C LEU A 9 -1.02 -0.05 -8.48
N VAL A 10 -0.69 -1.27 -8.04
CA VAL A 10 0.70 -1.71 -7.87
C VAL A 10 1.19 -2.37 -9.16
N ASP A 11 1.68 -1.55 -10.09
CA ASP A 11 2.45 -2.07 -11.23
C ASP A 11 3.89 -2.32 -10.81
N ASP A 12 4.31 -3.58 -10.84
CA ASP A 12 5.67 -4.01 -10.51
C ASP A 12 6.72 -3.47 -11.50
N ALA A 13 6.29 -3.08 -12.70
CA ALA A 13 7.16 -2.47 -13.70
C ALA A 13 7.40 -0.96 -13.48
N GLY A 14 6.66 -0.33 -12.55
CA GLY A 14 6.51 1.12 -12.43
C GLY A 14 7.02 1.75 -11.13
N ASP A 15 7.91 1.10 -10.37
CA ASP A 15 8.61 1.79 -9.27
C ASP A 15 9.59 2.80 -9.87
N SER A 16 9.08 3.99 -10.20
CA SER A 16 9.87 5.08 -10.79
C SER A 16 10.99 5.56 -9.86
N ARG A 17 10.98 5.15 -8.58
CA ARG A 17 11.83 5.65 -7.49
C ARG A 17 11.79 7.18 -7.32
N VAL A 18 10.91 7.87 -8.04
CA VAL A 18 10.73 9.32 -7.99
C VAL A 18 9.51 9.61 -7.12
N PRO A 19 9.63 10.49 -6.10
CA PRO A 19 8.49 10.92 -5.30
C PRO A 19 7.37 11.48 -6.18
N LEU A 20 6.16 10.94 -6.03
CA LEU A 20 4.98 11.40 -6.77
C LEU A 20 4.48 12.78 -6.27
N HIS A 21 4.78 13.12 -5.02
CA HIS A 21 4.41 14.38 -4.37
C HIS A 21 5.67 15.17 -4.03
N ASN A 22 5.56 16.51 -4.06
CA ASN A 22 6.65 17.38 -3.67
C ASN A 22 6.84 17.39 -2.13
N GLU A 23 7.97 17.91 -1.69
CA GLU A 23 8.36 17.94 -0.27
C GLU A 23 7.38 18.76 0.59
N GLU A 24 6.85 19.85 0.05
CA GLU A 24 5.88 20.68 0.75
C GLU A 24 4.58 19.92 1.04
N ALA A 25 4.04 19.17 0.07
CA ALA A 25 2.86 18.33 0.29
C ALA A 25 3.14 17.22 1.31
N TYR A 26 4.36 16.68 1.33
CA TYR A 26 4.77 15.71 2.33
C TYR A 26 4.74 16.30 3.74
N GLN A 27 5.25 17.52 3.93
CA GLN A 27 5.27 18.20 5.23
C GLN A 27 3.86 18.53 5.75
N HIS A 28 2.93 18.90 4.87
CA HIS A 28 1.54 19.19 5.25
C HIS A 28 0.67 17.94 5.42
N GLY A 29 1.19 16.77 5.05
CA GLY A 29 0.47 15.50 5.08
C GLY A 29 -0.26 15.22 3.76
N ILE A 30 -0.05 14.00 3.24
CA ILE A 30 -0.66 13.54 1.99
C ILE A 30 -1.86 12.65 2.34
N ASN A 31 -3.03 13.03 1.83
CA ASN A 31 -4.28 12.30 2.05
C ASN A 31 -4.54 11.32 0.92
N PHE A 32 -4.96 10.10 1.28
CA PHE A 32 -5.32 9.06 0.34
C PHE A 32 -6.71 8.52 0.64
N GLN A 33 -7.48 8.23 -0.40
CA GLN A 33 -8.72 7.48 -0.23
C GLN A 33 -8.40 6.00 -0.02
N ALA A 34 -8.58 5.53 1.21
CA ALA A 34 -8.30 4.15 1.59
C ALA A 34 -9.43 3.54 2.42
N LYS A 35 -9.54 2.22 2.41
CA LYS A 35 -10.39 1.45 3.32
C LYS A 35 -9.52 0.82 4.41
N TYR A 36 -9.83 1.09 5.68
CA TYR A 36 -9.23 0.35 6.78
C TYR A 36 -9.72 -1.10 6.77
N VAL A 37 -8.79 -2.05 6.77
CA VAL A 37 -9.10 -3.50 6.67
C VAL A 37 -8.82 -4.26 7.97
N GLY A 38 -8.28 -3.61 8.99
CA GLY A 38 -7.89 -4.21 10.26
C GLY A 38 -6.41 -3.98 10.60
N SER A 39 -5.99 -4.52 11.74
CA SER A 39 -4.61 -4.46 12.24
C SER A 39 -4.19 -5.80 12.82
N LEU A 40 -2.90 -6.12 12.75
CA LEU A 40 -2.32 -7.35 13.28
C LEU A 40 -0.90 -7.04 13.76
N ASP A 41 -0.57 -7.50 14.97
CA ASP A 41 0.80 -7.46 15.46
C ASP A 41 1.66 -8.46 14.68
N VAL A 42 2.77 -7.96 14.11
CA VAL A 42 3.71 -8.76 13.33
C VAL A 42 5.15 -8.41 13.71
N PRO A 43 6.10 -9.36 13.64
CA PRO A 43 7.51 -9.02 13.72
C PRO A 43 7.91 -8.07 12.58
N ARG A 44 8.99 -7.30 12.76
CA ARG A 44 9.46 -6.34 11.74
C ARG A 44 9.67 -7.05 10.39
N PRO A 45 8.91 -6.71 9.34
CA PRO A 45 9.07 -7.34 8.04
C PRO A 45 10.36 -6.89 7.36
N ASN A 46 11.07 -7.81 6.72
CA ASN A 46 12.31 -7.58 5.96
C ASN A 46 12.12 -7.75 4.45
N SER A 47 10.94 -8.19 4.01
CA SER A 47 10.63 -8.37 2.59
C SER A 47 9.20 -7.96 2.24
N ARG A 48 8.98 -7.63 0.97
CA ARG A 48 7.64 -7.38 0.42
C ARG A 48 6.70 -8.57 0.60
N VAL A 49 7.23 -9.80 0.51
CA VAL A 49 6.43 -11.03 0.66
C VAL A 49 5.82 -11.11 2.07
N GLU A 50 6.59 -10.77 3.10
CA GLU A 50 6.10 -10.73 4.49
C GLU A 50 5.01 -9.68 4.68
N ILE A 51 5.17 -8.49 4.08
CA ILE A 51 4.15 -7.43 4.11
C ILE A 51 2.85 -7.91 3.45
N VAL A 52 2.94 -8.51 2.27
CA VAL A 52 1.76 -9.02 1.55
C VAL A 52 1.10 -10.17 2.32
N ALA A 53 1.87 -11.05 2.95
CA ALA A 53 1.33 -12.14 3.76
C ALA A 53 0.54 -11.62 4.97
N ALA A 54 1.05 -10.60 5.68
CA ALA A 54 0.34 -9.96 6.80
C ALA A 54 -0.97 -9.31 6.33
N MET A 55 -0.94 -8.56 5.22
CA MET A 55 -2.13 -7.94 4.63
C MET A 55 -3.20 -8.95 4.24
N ARG A 56 -2.80 -10.14 3.75
CA ARG A 56 -3.73 -11.24 3.46
C ARG A 56 -4.39 -11.79 4.71
N ARG A 57 -3.63 -11.99 5.80
CA ARG A 57 -4.17 -12.48 7.10
C ARG A 57 -5.23 -11.53 7.65
N ILE A 58 -4.93 -10.23 7.68
CA ILE A 58 -5.87 -9.19 8.15
C ILE A 58 -7.19 -9.25 7.36
N ARG A 59 -7.13 -9.43 6.03
CA ARG A 59 -8.31 -9.41 5.16
C ARG A 59 -9.25 -10.62 5.34
N VAL A 60 -8.74 -11.75 5.83
CA VAL A 60 -9.51 -12.99 6.04
C VAL A 60 -9.84 -13.24 7.51
N SER A 61 -9.52 -12.28 8.38
CA SER A 61 -9.84 -12.32 9.83
C SER A 61 -11.29 -11.94 10.10
#